data_AF-A0A8S3QER8-F1
#
_entry.id   AF-A0A8S3QER8-F1
#
_cell.length_a   1.000
_cell.length_b   1.000
_cell.length_c   1.000
_cell.angle_alpha   90.00
_cell.angle_beta   90.00
_cell.angle_gamma   90.00
#
_symmetry.space_group_name_H-M   'P 1'
#
loop_
_entity.id
_entity.type
_entity.pdbx_description
1 polymer ?
#
loop_
_entity_poly.entity_id
_entity_poly.type
_entity_poly.pdbx_seq_one_letter_code
_entity_poly.pdbx_strand_id
1 'polypeptide(L)'
;MSPIGRPRGYGGIAILYRKSMSSMFSQLPDGNNRVQAIEISTTGNPTCLINVYLPSRGTDSGHDAYRAALDTLKEIILKYQDTHSIMIAGDFNASFIRHYKDPQDKLFKQLCKENGLELPAKYPTDHTYFQGTSRSQIDYVLIKVNENNMRLKELIQVKILREGHNTSEHYPVSADLCIELRASQKQQKEVIRTKINWEKVNKDNYALKVQEVLKDRKYLNIRTPYGIDQATNQLLTGLNNALDTCYPRRKSKFNRRKKISWSPKLANAVSKSKKAFFLWKKAGSPPSKDNIYTIHRLDSKRLVRSIQRQQSADKRNQLHEEIMNASDRDNELFFRLIKTQRSSSSQFTHTLQTPDKEASTPDDINELFKEHFANLAKTKENPFFDKEHDNLVKLDAETIVKLCENDDITVQPVTSSEISKLISQLKAEIWRCRRSNFRTSYIRRYSSN
;
A
#
# COMPACT_ATOMS: atom_id res chain seq x y z
N MET A 1 -3.65 33.78 -8.65
CA MET A 1 -3.72 32.36 -9.05
C MET A 1 -2.91 31.55 -8.06
N SER A 2 -3.59 30.78 -7.20
CA SER A 2 -2.95 29.89 -6.24
C SER A 2 -2.22 28.75 -6.96
N PRO A 3 -1.03 28.32 -6.50
CA PRO A 3 -0.32 27.23 -7.15
C PRO A 3 -1.13 25.94 -7.03
N ILE A 4 -1.44 25.33 -8.18
CA ILE A 4 -2.11 24.04 -8.31
C ILE A 4 -1.40 23.02 -7.40
N GLY A 5 -2.12 22.52 -6.39
CA GLY A 5 -1.60 21.60 -5.40
C GLY A 5 -1.03 20.34 -6.06
N ARG A 6 0.26 20.06 -5.83
CA ARG A 6 0.91 18.85 -6.34
C ARG A 6 0.24 17.61 -5.71
N PRO A 7 -0.31 16.65 -6.49
CA PRO A 7 -0.78 15.39 -5.93
C PRO A 7 0.43 14.62 -5.37
N ARG A 8 0.55 14.63 -4.04
CA ARG A 8 1.55 13.82 -3.32
C ARG A 8 1.28 12.35 -3.64
N GLY A 9 2.34 11.54 -3.79
CA GLY A 9 2.17 10.10 -4.03
C GLY A 9 1.32 9.47 -2.94
N TYR A 10 0.64 8.36 -3.25
CA TYR A 10 -0.09 7.57 -2.25
C TYR A 10 0.84 7.30 -1.07
N GLY A 11 0.58 7.97 0.05
CA GLY A 11 1.27 7.73 1.30
C GLY A 11 0.93 6.32 1.77
N GLY A 12 1.84 5.73 2.53
CA GLY A 12 1.66 4.40 3.08
C GLY A 12 2.54 4.21 4.29
N ILE A 13 2.02 3.49 5.26
CA ILE A 13 2.74 3.07 6.46
C ILE A 13 3.04 1.58 6.39
N ALA A 14 4.07 1.18 7.10
CA ALA A 14 4.42 -0.21 7.28
C ALA A 14 4.99 -0.39 8.68
N ILE A 15 4.66 -1.52 9.31
CA ILE A 15 5.29 -1.93 10.56
C ILE A 15 6.23 -3.10 10.25
N LEU A 16 7.49 -2.97 10.66
CA LEU A 16 8.53 -3.95 10.43
C LEU A 16 8.98 -4.50 11.78
N TYR A 17 8.97 -5.82 11.92
CA TYR A 17 9.48 -6.51 13.10
C TYR A 17 10.45 -7.62 12.69
N ARG A 18 11.31 -8.04 13.63
CA ARG A 18 12.28 -9.11 13.39
C ARG A 18 11.56 -10.45 13.25
N LYS A 19 11.98 -11.28 12.29
CA LYS A 19 11.42 -12.63 12.08
C LYS A 19 11.48 -13.49 13.35
N SER A 20 12.50 -13.32 14.19
CA SER A 20 12.63 -14.04 15.47
C SER A 20 11.50 -13.74 16.46
N MET A 21 10.78 -12.63 16.28
CA MET A 21 9.69 -12.20 17.14
C MET A 21 8.32 -12.38 16.47
N SER A 22 8.24 -12.97 15.28
CA SER A 22 6.98 -13.01 14.51
C SER A 22 5.83 -13.71 15.22
N SER A 23 6.13 -14.60 16.17
CA SER A 23 5.12 -15.29 16.98
C SER A 23 4.57 -14.45 18.13
N MET A 24 5.07 -13.24 18.34
CA MET A 24 4.62 -12.30 19.38
C MET A 24 3.77 -11.16 18.79
N PHE A 25 3.66 -11.10 17.46
CA PHE A 25 2.95 -10.05 16.75
C PHE A 25 1.80 -10.64 15.94
N SER A 26 0.62 -10.05 16.05
CA SER A 26 -0.52 -10.32 15.19
C SER A 26 -1.01 -9.01 14.57
N GLN A 27 -1.52 -9.09 13.35
CA GLN A 27 -2.09 -7.93 12.69
C GLN A 27 -3.50 -7.68 13.24
N LEU A 28 -3.80 -6.45 13.61
CA LEU A 28 -5.18 -6.04 13.88
C LEU A 28 -5.82 -5.62 12.56
N PRO A 29 -7.08 -6.02 12.30
CA PRO A 29 -7.73 -5.78 11.01
C PRO A 29 -8.10 -4.32 10.77
N ASP A 30 -8.17 -3.52 11.84
CA ASP A 30 -8.61 -2.13 11.80
C ASP A 30 -7.53 -1.17 11.29
N GLY A 31 -8.00 -0.08 10.67
CA GLY A 31 -7.18 0.98 10.12
C GLY A 31 -7.30 1.10 8.61
N ASN A 32 -6.37 1.84 8.01
CA ASN A 32 -6.34 2.16 6.60
C ASN A 32 -4.89 2.40 6.12
N ASN A 33 -4.71 3.01 4.96
CA ASN A 33 -3.38 3.29 4.40
C ASN A 33 -2.54 4.31 5.21
N ARG A 34 -3.13 4.95 6.23
CA ARG A 34 -2.56 6.03 7.04
C ARG A 34 -2.49 5.70 8.53
N VAL A 35 -3.26 4.72 8.99
CA VAL A 35 -3.30 4.24 10.38
C VAL A 35 -3.33 2.71 10.36
N GLN A 36 -2.35 2.05 10.98
CA GLN A 36 -2.28 0.58 11.04
C GLN A 36 -1.99 0.18 12.48
N ALA A 37 -2.68 -0.84 12.97
CA ALA A 37 -2.46 -1.38 14.29
C ALA A 37 -1.94 -2.83 14.23
N ILE A 38 -1.06 -3.18 15.15
CA ILE A 38 -0.70 -4.56 15.45
C ILE A 38 -0.84 -4.79 16.94
N GLU A 39 -1.09 -6.04 17.31
CA GLU A 39 -1.05 -6.49 18.68
C GLU A 39 0.32 -7.12 18.96
N ILE A 40 0.86 -6.81 20.13
CA ILE A 40 2.06 -7.41 20.71
C ILE A 40 1.61 -8.23 21.92
N SER A 41 1.78 -9.54 21.86
CA SER A 41 1.45 -10.44 22.96
C SER A 41 2.45 -10.26 24.12
N THR A 42 1.97 -9.77 25.25
CA THR A 42 2.72 -9.57 26.49
C THR A 42 2.22 -10.53 27.58
N THR A 43 2.94 -10.64 28.70
CA THR A 43 2.52 -11.49 29.84
C THR A 43 1.29 -10.94 30.59
N GLY A 44 0.99 -9.64 30.45
CA GLY A 44 -0.23 -8.99 30.95
C GLY A 44 -1.20 -8.62 29.83
N ASN A 45 -1.75 -7.39 29.88
CA ASN A 45 -2.60 -6.89 28.80
C ASN A 45 -1.77 -6.71 27.52
N PRO A 46 -2.21 -7.29 26.39
CA PRO A 46 -1.51 -7.15 25.11
C PRO A 46 -1.33 -5.67 24.76
N THR A 47 -0.26 -5.35 24.03
CA THR A 47 0.01 -3.98 23.60
C THR A 47 -0.51 -3.78 22.18
N CYS A 48 -1.40 -2.81 21.97
CA CYS A 48 -1.79 -2.33 20.67
C CYS A 48 -0.82 -1.24 20.23
N LEU A 49 0.02 -1.54 19.23
CA LEU A 49 0.93 -0.59 18.61
C LEU A 49 0.30 -0.05 17.32
N ILE A 50 0.00 1.24 17.32
CA ILE A 50 -0.62 1.95 16.20
C ILE A 50 0.45 2.81 15.49
N ASN A 51 0.70 2.53 14.22
CA ASN A 51 1.55 3.36 13.36
C ASN A 51 0.70 4.35 12.57
N VAL A 52 1.13 5.62 12.50
CA VAL A 52 0.39 6.68 11.82
C VAL A 52 1.25 7.47 10.82
N TYR A 53 0.64 7.89 9.72
CA TYR A 53 1.19 8.91 8.81
C TYR A 53 0.07 9.85 8.37
N LEU A 54 -0.22 10.85 9.19
CA LEU A 54 -1.39 11.70 9.02
C LEU A 54 -1.22 12.71 7.87
N PRO A 55 -2.31 13.17 7.23
CA PRO A 55 -2.24 14.13 6.14
C PRO A 55 -1.58 15.47 6.50
N SER A 56 -0.71 15.96 5.62
CA SER A 56 -0.12 17.30 5.76
C SER A 56 -1.04 18.40 5.22
N ARG A 57 -0.83 19.64 5.66
CA ARG A 57 -1.54 20.89 5.30
C ARG A 57 -1.65 21.25 3.80
N GLY A 58 -0.92 20.56 2.92
CA GLY A 58 -0.63 21.05 1.57
C GLY A 58 -1.69 20.84 0.48
N THR A 59 -2.94 20.52 0.82
CA THR A 59 -4.03 20.31 -0.15
C THR A 59 -5.31 20.99 0.33
N ASP A 60 -6.16 21.47 -0.59
CA ASP A 60 -7.41 22.16 -0.26
C ASP A 60 -8.38 21.28 0.57
N SER A 61 -8.31 19.95 0.41
CA SER A 61 -9.01 18.94 1.22
C SER A 61 -8.19 18.40 2.41
N GLY A 62 -7.01 18.97 2.68
CA GLY A 62 -6.05 18.45 3.65
C GLY A 62 -6.55 18.49 5.09
N HIS A 63 -7.45 19.41 5.42
CA HIS A 63 -8.08 19.48 6.74
C HIS A 63 -9.11 18.37 6.96
N ASP A 64 -9.96 18.10 5.98
CA ASP A 64 -10.98 17.04 6.10
C ASP A 64 -10.35 15.67 6.07
N ALA A 65 -9.36 15.45 5.20
CA ALA A 65 -8.57 14.23 5.21
C ALA A 65 -7.85 14.02 6.55
N TYR A 66 -7.37 15.10 7.18
CA TYR A 66 -6.75 15.03 8.50
C TYR A 66 -7.75 14.64 9.58
N ARG A 67 -8.94 15.24 9.59
CA ARG A 67 -10.03 14.88 10.51
C ARG A 67 -10.43 13.42 10.35
N ALA A 68 -10.70 12.97 9.13
CA ALA A 68 -11.05 11.58 8.86
C ALA A 68 -9.97 10.60 9.37
N ALA A 69 -8.69 10.95 9.23
CA ALA A 69 -7.60 10.13 9.75
C ALA A 69 -7.54 10.13 11.30
N LEU A 70 -7.87 11.26 11.94
CA LEU A 70 -8.02 11.32 13.40
C LEU A 70 -9.23 10.52 13.90
N ASP A 71 -10.33 10.52 13.17
CA ASP A 71 -11.52 9.75 13.50
C ASP A 71 -11.22 8.25 13.44
N THR A 72 -10.56 7.77 12.38
CA THR A 72 -10.05 6.38 12.33
C THR A 72 -9.12 6.05 13.50
N LEU A 73 -8.22 6.97 13.85
CA LEU A 73 -7.32 6.77 14.99
C LEU A 73 -8.11 6.69 16.31
N LYS A 74 -9.10 7.55 16.50
CA LYS A 74 -9.98 7.57 17.68
C LYS A 74 -10.79 6.28 17.80
N GLU A 75 -11.35 5.78 16.70
CA GLU A 75 -12.09 4.51 16.67
C GLU A 75 -11.22 3.34 17.14
N ILE A 76 -9.98 3.23 16.64
CA ILE A 76 -9.05 2.18 17.07
C ILE A 76 -8.70 2.34 18.55
N ILE A 77 -8.46 3.57 19.03
CA ILE A 77 -8.19 3.81 20.45
C ILE A 77 -9.37 3.35 21.31
N LEU A 78 -10.60 3.77 20.97
CA LEU A 78 -11.80 3.44 21.73
C LEU A 78 -12.10 1.93 21.70
N LYS A 79 -11.86 1.26 20.58
CA LYS A 79 -12.06 -0.18 20.43
C LYS A 79 -11.13 -1.01 21.31
N TYR A 80 -9.88 -0.58 21.46
CA TYR A 80 -8.84 -1.37 22.13
C TYR A 80 -8.47 -0.90 23.53
N GLN A 81 -8.97 0.25 24.00
CA GLN A 81 -8.52 0.84 25.27
C GLN A 81 -8.76 -0.01 26.52
N ASP A 82 -9.80 -0.84 26.51
CA ASP A 82 -10.16 -1.66 27.68
C ASP A 82 -9.45 -3.02 27.68
N THR A 83 -8.97 -3.46 26.52
CA THR A 83 -8.36 -4.78 26.33
C THR A 83 -6.84 -4.71 26.14
N HIS A 84 -6.32 -3.55 25.72
CA HIS A 84 -4.92 -3.38 25.36
C HIS A 84 -4.28 -2.18 26.04
N SER A 85 -2.97 -2.28 26.27
CA SER A 85 -2.14 -1.09 26.44
C SER A 85 -1.92 -0.43 25.07
N ILE A 86 -2.23 0.87 24.93
CA ILE A 86 -2.15 1.55 23.64
C ILE A 86 -0.85 2.38 23.54
N MET A 87 -0.10 2.14 22.47
CA MET A 87 1.03 2.97 22.04
C MET A 87 0.82 3.41 20.59
N ILE A 88 1.11 4.67 20.30
CA ILE A 88 0.92 5.26 18.97
C ILE A 88 2.23 5.91 18.54
N ALA A 89 2.72 5.59 17.35
CA ALA A 89 3.96 6.15 16.84
C ALA A 89 3.83 6.55 15.37
N GLY A 90 4.50 7.62 14.97
CA GLY A 90 4.56 7.99 13.54
C GLY A 90 4.60 9.49 13.29
N ASP A 91 4.33 9.86 12.05
CA ASP A 91 4.29 11.26 11.60
C ASP A 91 2.84 11.77 11.71
N PHE A 92 2.62 12.65 12.68
CA PHE A 92 1.31 13.24 12.93
C PHE A 92 1.07 14.48 12.07
N ASN A 93 2.08 15.02 11.38
CA ASN A 93 2.01 16.31 10.69
C ASN A 93 1.49 17.51 11.53
N ALA A 94 1.33 17.31 12.84
CA ALA A 94 0.91 18.29 13.85
C ALA A 94 1.98 18.39 14.95
N SER A 95 1.94 19.43 15.78
CA SER A 95 2.97 19.68 16.79
C SER A 95 2.37 20.09 18.14
N PHE A 96 2.96 19.61 19.23
CA PHE A 96 2.64 20.08 20.58
C PHE A 96 3.17 21.49 20.85
N ILE A 97 4.32 21.84 20.26
CA ILE A 97 5.08 23.06 20.59
C ILE A 97 4.58 24.28 19.80
N ARG A 98 4.16 24.09 18.55
CA ARG A 98 3.67 25.19 17.71
C ARG A 98 2.42 25.83 18.35
N HIS A 99 2.37 27.17 18.30
CA HIS A 99 1.32 27.97 18.92
C HIS A 99 -0.07 27.65 18.36
N TYR A 100 -1.10 27.85 19.19
CA TYR A 100 -2.53 27.52 19.00
C TYR A 100 -3.24 28.10 17.76
N LYS A 101 -2.53 28.81 16.87
CA LYS A 101 -3.13 29.37 15.64
C LYS A 101 -3.36 28.32 14.56
N ASP A 102 -2.72 27.16 14.65
CA ASP A 102 -2.87 26.13 13.64
C ASP A 102 -4.04 25.16 13.95
N PRO A 103 -5.03 25.02 13.05
CA PRO A 103 -6.19 24.16 13.30
C PRO A 103 -5.86 22.67 13.38
N GLN A 104 -4.84 22.16 12.65
CA GLN A 104 -4.42 20.75 12.78
C GLN A 104 -3.75 20.49 14.12
N ASP A 105 -2.89 21.43 14.57
CA ASP A 105 -2.25 21.33 15.89
C ASP A 105 -3.31 21.37 17.00
N LYS A 106 -4.39 22.17 16.84
CA LYS A 106 -5.53 22.20 17.78
C LYS A 106 -6.29 20.87 17.83
N LEU A 107 -6.67 20.32 16.67
CA LEU A 107 -7.39 19.04 16.58
C LEU A 107 -6.56 17.89 17.16
N PHE A 108 -5.27 17.85 16.86
CA PHE A 108 -4.35 16.86 17.42
C PHE A 108 -4.25 16.95 18.94
N LYS A 109 -4.04 18.16 19.49
CA LYS A 109 -4.00 18.39 20.94
C LYS A 109 -5.32 18.01 21.61
N GLN A 110 -6.45 18.29 20.97
CA GLN A 110 -7.77 17.92 21.44
C GLN A 110 -7.95 16.40 21.50
N LEU A 111 -7.60 15.68 20.43
CA LEU A 111 -7.63 14.21 20.41
C LEU A 111 -6.79 13.63 21.56
N CYS A 112 -5.57 14.14 21.75
CA CYS A 112 -4.67 13.68 22.81
C CYS A 112 -5.30 13.90 24.19
N LYS A 113 -5.86 15.08 24.45
CA LYS A 113 -6.50 15.41 25.71
C LYS A 113 -7.73 14.53 25.97
N GLU A 114 -8.61 14.37 24.99
CA GLU A 114 -9.84 13.59 25.13
C GLU A 114 -9.59 12.10 25.38
N ASN A 115 -8.51 11.56 24.82
CA ASN A 115 -8.23 10.12 24.88
C ASN A 115 -7.13 9.75 25.88
N GLY A 116 -6.62 10.71 26.66
CA GLY A 116 -5.54 10.49 27.62
C GLY A 116 -4.22 10.08 26.95
N LEU A 117 -3.93 10.61 25.76
CA LEU A 117 -2.67 10.35 25.07
C LEU A 117 -1.62 11.35 25.51
N GLU A 118 -0.50 10.84 26.00
CA GLU A 118 0.58 11.65 26.53
C GLU A 118 1.94 11.28 25.90
N LEU A 119 2.87 12.23 25.97
CA LEU A 119 4.27 11.98 25.69
C LEU A 119 4.91 11.25 26.89
N PRO A 120 5.84 10.31 26.67
CA PRO A 120 6.75 9.82 27.70
C PRO A 120 7.41 10.95 28.49
N ALA A 121 7.71 10.72 29.78
CA ALA A 121 8.19 11.76 30.70
C ALA A 121 9.48 12.44 30.21
N LYS A 122 10.37 11.67 29.60
CA LYS A 122 11.64 12.15 29.02
C LYS A 122 11.57 12.19 27.50
N TYR A 123 10.69 13.02 26.96
CA TYR A 123 10.58 13.23 25.51
C TYR A 123 11.55 14.34 25.04
N PRO A 124 12.34 14.12 23.97
CA PRO A 124 13.24 15.14 23.44
C PRO A 124 12.45 16.31 22.85
N THR A 125 12.92 17.54 23.02
CA THR A 125 12.29 18.76 22.47
C THR A 125 12.82 19.16 21.09
N ASP A 126 13.77 18.38 20.58
CA ASP A 126 14.40 18.57 19.28
C ASP A 126 13.45 18.36 18.10
N HIS A 127 13.75 19.00 16.97
CA HIS A 127 12.98 18.85 15.75
C HIS A 127 13.19 17.47 15.10
N THR A 128 12.12 16.93 14.54
CA THR A 128 12.12 15.65 13.81
C THR A 128 12.08 15.86 12.30
N TYR A 129 11.62 17.01 11.81
CA TYR A 129 11.51 17.35 10.38
C TYR A 129 12.31 18.60 10.02
N PHE A 130 12.99 18.56 8.86
CA PHE A 130 13.87 19.60 8.36
C PHE A 130 13.66 19.81 6.85
N GLN A 131 13.19 20.98 6.45
CA GLN A 131 13.06 21.37 5.05
C GLN A 131 13.67 22.75 4.83
N GLY A 132 14.87 22.78 4.26
CA GLY A 132 15.63 24.02 4.11
C GLY A 132 15.92 24.65 5.47
N THR A 133 15.43 25.87 5.70
CA THR A 133 15.55 26.59 6.97
C THR A 133 14.42 26.25 7.96
N SER A 134 13.31 25.67 7.48
CA SER A 134 12.17 25.32 8.31
C SER A 134 12.43 24.03 9.09
N ARG A 135 12.08 24.04 10.38
CA ARG A 135 12.24 22.92 11.30
C ARG A 135 10.98 22.73 12.11
N SER A 136 10.57 21.50 12.34
CA SER A 136 9.42 21.19 13.20
C SER A 136 9.55 19.85 13.88
N GLN A 137 8.90 19.70 15.02
CA GLN A 137 8.69 18.41 15.66
C GLN A 137 7.26 17.98 15.35
N ILE A 138 7.11 16.91 14.58
CA ILE A 138 5.83 16.37 14.10
C ILE A 138 5.76 14.83 14.14
N ASP A 139 6.88 14.18 14.47
CA ASP A 139 6.97 12.74 14.61
C ASP A 139 6.97 12.41 16.11
N TYR A 140 5.97 11.63 16.56
CA TYR A 140 5.75 11.37 17.98
C TYR A 140 5.66 9.89 18.32
N VAL A 141 6.03 9.56 19.55
CA VAL A 141 5.61 8.34 20.26
C VAL A 141 4.72 8.78 21.41
N LEU A 142 3.46 8.39 21.35
CA LEU A 142 2.43 8.66 22.34
C LEU A 142 2.03 7.36 23.04
N ILE A 143 1.62 7.50 24.28
CA ILE A 143 1.07 6.41 25.08
C ILE A 143 -0.30 6.83 25.60
N LYS A 144 -1.26 5.91 25.62
CA LYS A 144 -2.49 6.13 26.37
C LYS A 144 -2.19 5.89 27.84
N VAL A 145 -2.36 6.90 28.67
CA VAL A 145 -2.18 6.79 30.12
C VAL A 145 -3.51 6.40 30.76
N ASN A 146 -3.50 5.32 31.53
CA ASN A 146 -4.56 4.89 32.42
C ASN A 146 -3.95 4.39 33.75
N GLU A 147 -4.79 4.08 34.71
CA GLU A 147 -4.37 3.62 36.04
C GLU A 147 -3.44 2.40 35.99
N ASN A 148 -3.64 1.52 34.99
CA ASN A 148 -2.89 0.29 34.83
C ASN A 148 -1.51 0.47 34.17
N ASN A 149 -1.24 1.62 33.55
CA ASN A 149 -0.03 1.81 32.76
C ASN A 149 0.67 3.16 32.96
N MET A 150 0.32 3.92 33.99
CA MET A 150 0.99 5.18 34.37
C MET A 150 2.51 5.08 34.41
N ARG A 151 3.05 3.95 34.89
CA ARG A 151 4.50 3.71 34.96
C ARG A 151 5.18 3.62 33.59
N LEU A 152 4.47 3.24 32.52
CA LEU A 152 5.07 3.18 31.18
C LEU A 152 5.59 4.54 30.71
N LYS A 153 4.95 5.64 31.17
CA LYS A 153 5.38 7.01 30.87
C LYS A 153 6.80 7.30 31.34
N GLU A 154 7.20 6.73 32.47
CA GLU A 154 8.52 6.94 33.06
C GLU A 154 9.57 5.97 32.50
N LEU A 155 9.15 4.77 32.10
CA LEU A 155 10.02 3.70 31.62
C LEU A 155 10.44 3.88 30.16
N ILE A 156 9.60 4.52 29.34
CA ILE A 156 9.92 4.72 27.92
C ILE A 156 10.92 5.86 27.77
N GLN A 157 12.10 5.52 27.25
CA GLN A 157 13.11 6.50 26.86
C GLN A 157 13.02 6.78 25.37
N VAL A 158 12.76 8.04 25.01
CA VAL A 158 12.67 8.45 23.60
C VAL A 158 13.91 9.25 23.20
N LYS A 159 14.45 8.97 22.01
CA LYS A 159 15.61 9.65 21.43
C LYS A 159 15.37 9.93 19.95
N ILE A 160 15.83 11.09 19.48
CA ILE A 160 15.84 11.40 18.04
C ILE A 160 17.17 10.95 17.46
N LEU A 161 17.11 10.01 16.51
CA LEU A 161 18.29 9.45 15.86
C LEU A 161 18.78 10.38 14.76
N ARG A 162 19.73 11.25 15.10
CA ARG A 162 20.41 12.14 14.12
C ARG A 162 21.41 11.40 13.22
N GLU A 163 21.59 10.11 13.47
CA GLU A 163 22.71 9.31 13.02
C GLU A 163 22.28 8.25 12.02
N GLY A 164 23.23 7.78 11.22
CA GLY A 164 23.00 6.71 10.25
C GLY A 164 22.74 7.21 8.83
N HIS A 165 22.55 6.26 7.92
CA HIS A 165 22.36 6.54 6.50
C HIS A 165 20.92 6.99 6.15
N ASN A 166 20.17 7.49 7.13
CA ASN A 166 18.90 8.14 6.85
C ASN A 166 19.16 9.44 6.10
N THR A 167 18.39 9.61 5.04
CA THR A 167 18.51 10.67 4.03
C THR A 167 17.14 11.26 3.73
N SER A 168 16.14 10.89 4.54
CA SER A 168 14.89 11.62 4.62
C SER A 168 15.14 13.00 5.23
N GLU A 169 14.17 13.88 5.01
CA GLU A 169 14.03 15.17 5.68
C GLU A 169 13.54 15.00 7.14
N HIS A 170 13.09 13.78 7.49
CA HIS A 170 12.76 13.39 8.85
C HIS A 170 13.92 12.64 9.53
N TYR A 171 14.15 12.91 10.81
CA TYR A 171 14.93 12.06 11.70
C TYR A 171 14.04 10.99 12.34
N PRO A 172 14.51 9.73 12.45
CA PRO A 172 13.76 8.69 13.14
C PRO A 172 13.67 8.99 14.63
N VAL A 173 12.52 8.68 15.22
CA VAL A 173 12.33 8.67 16.66
C VAL A 173 12.46 7.23 17.14
N SER A 174 13.33 7.00 18.11
CA SER A 174 13.54 5.70 18.76
C SER A 174 12.93 5.74 20.15
N ALA A 175 12.18 4.71 20.51
CA ALA A 175 11.68 4.51 21.86
C ALA A 175 12.16 3.14 22.35
N ASP A 176 12.83 3.13 23.51
CA ASP A 176 13.26 1.91 24.18
C ASP A 176 12.20 1.53 25.22
N LEU A 177 11.63 0.33 25.09
CA LEU A 177 10.60 -0.20 25.99
C LEU A 177 11.00 -1.61 26.43
N CYS A 178 11.01 -1.82 27.75
CA CYS A 178 11.16 -3.14 28.33
C CYS A 178 9.78 -3.72 28.61
N ILE A 179 9.38 -4.74 27.85
CA ILE A 179 8.15 -5.49 28.05
C ILE A 179 8.45 -6.98 28.08
N GLU A 180 7.78 -7.69 28.97
CA GLU A 180 7.80 -9.14 28.99
C GLU A 180 6.86 -9.69 27.91
N LEU A 181 7.45 -10.36 26.93
CA LEU A 181 6.73 -10.92 25.80
C LEU A 181 6.21 -12.30 26.16
N ARG A 182 4.94 -12.55 25.86
CA ARG A 182 4.37 -13.89 25.91
C ARG A 182 4.47 -14.45 24.50
N ALA A 183 5.14 -15.58 24.34
CA ALA A 183 5.04 -16.33 23.09
C ALA A 183 3.57 -16.67 22.90
N SER A 184 2.91 -16.16 21.86
CA SER A 184 1.59 -16.66 21.50
C SER A 184 1.73 -18.16 21.29
N GLN A 185 0.80 -18.95 21.85
CA GLN A 185 0.66 -20.33 21.40
C GLN A 185 0.51 -20.24 19.89
N LYS A 186 1.49 -20.77 19.14
CA LYS A 186 1.42 -20.80 17.69
C LYS A 186 0.08 -21.41 17.36
N GLN A 187 -0.85 -20.62 16.81
CA GLN A 187 -1.86 -21.21 15.94
C GLN A 187 -1.01 -21.99 14.95
N GLN A 188 -1.12 -23.33 15.00
CA GLN A 188 -0.53 -24.17 13.99
C GLN A 188 -1.13 -23.63 12.69
N LYS A 189 -0.36 -22.83 11.95
CA LYS A 189 -0.74 -22.52 10.59
C LYS A 189 -0.91 -23.89 9.96
N GLU A 190 -2.13 -24.20 9.52
CA GLU A 190 -2.33 -25.33 8.64
C GLU A 190 -1.22 -25.25 7.61
N VAL A 191 -0.37 -26.28 7.58
CA VAL A 191 0.71 -26.36 6.61
C VAL A 191 0.00 -26.42 5.27
N ILE A 192 -0.15 -25.26 4.63
CA ILE A 192 -0.79 -25.14 3.32
C ILE A 192 -0.02 -26.09 2.42
N ARG A 193 -0.70 -27.15 1.97
CA ARG A 193 -0.16 -28.14 1.04
C ARG A 193 0.20 -27.39 -0.23
N THR A 194 1.46 -27.00 -0.36
CA THR A 194 1.93 -26.35 -1.57
C THR A 194 1.93 -27.41 -2.65
N LYS A 195 1.04 -27.27 -3.65
CA LYS A 195 1.08 -28.11 -4.85
C LYS A 195 2.48 -28.00 -5.46
N ILE A 196 3.19 -29.13 -5.48
CA ILE A 196 4.53 -29.21 -6.05
C ILE A 196 4.42 -28.98 -7.55
N ASN A 197 5.20 -28.01 -8.07
CA ASN A 197 5.33 -27.83 -9.50
C ASN A 197 6.46 -28.75 -10.00
N TRP A 198 6.10 -29.99 -10.33
CA TRP A 198 7.03 -31.05 -10.76
C TRP A 198 7.84 -30.71 -12.02
N GLU A 199 7.38 -29.76 -12.84
CA GLU A 199 8.10 -29.33 -14.05
C GLU A 199 9.36 -28.50 -13.72
N LYS A 200 9.39 -27.87 -12.55
CA LYS A 200 10.46 -26.96 -12.14
C LYS A 200 11.39 -27.54 -11.08
N VAL A 201 11.10 -28.72 -10.56
CA VAL A 201 11.89 -29.35 -9.50
C VAL A 201 12.89 -30.31 -10.14
N ASN A 202 14.14 -30.28 -9.68
CA ASN A 202 15.09 -31.34 -9.99
C ASN A 202 14.66 -32.61 -9.23
N LYS A 203 14.04 -33.55 -9.94
CA LYS A 203 13.42 -34.75 -9.35
C LYS A 203 14.44 -35.68 -8.69
N ASP A 204 15.62 -35.83 -9.29
CA ASP A 204 16.66 -36.73 -8.78
C ASP A 204 17.25 -36.19 -7.47
N ASN A 205 17.53 -34.89 -7.42
CA ASN A 205 17.99 -34.23 -6.19
C ASN A 205 16.90 -34.26 -5.10
N TYR A 206 15.64 -34.08 -5.50
CA TYR A 206 14.52 -34.19 -4.56
C TYR A 206 14.41 -35.61 -3.99
N ALA A 207 14.53 -36.65 -4.81
CA ALA A 207 14.51 -38.04 -4.36
C ALA A 207 15.62 -38.33 -3.33
N LEU A 208 16.85 -37.85 -3.59
CA LEU A 208 17.97 -37.98 -2.65
C LEU A 208 17.69 -37.26 -1.32
N LYS A 209 17.17 -36.03 -1.37
CA LYS A 209 16.86 -35.24 -0.18
C LYS A 209 15.70 -35.81 0.63
N VAL A 210 14.69 -36.37 -0.03
CA VAL A 210 13.60 -37.08 0.65
C VAL A 210 14.13 -38.33 1.35
N GLN A 211 15.04 -39.09 0.73
CA GLN A 211 15.67 -40.22 1.41
C GLN A 211 16.48 -39.80 2.64
N GLU A 212 17.17 -38.66 2.61
CA GLU A 212 17.83 -38.10 3.80
C GLU A 212 16.83 -37.77 4.91
N VAL A 213 15.70 -37.14 4.57
CA VAL A 213 14.63 -36.81 5.53
C VAL A 213 14.02 -38.09 6.13
N LEU A 214 13.77 -39.12 5.32
CA LEU A 214 13.18 -40.38 5.77
C LEU A 214 14.12 -41.26 6.60
N LYS A 215 15.45 -41.12 6.42
CA LYS A 215 16.46 -41.82 7.24
C LYS A 215 16.59 -41.26 8.65
N ASP A 216 16.07 -40.06 8.90
CA ASP A 216 16.16 -39.43 10.21
C ASP A 216 15.14 -40.06 11.18
N ARG A 217 15.66 -40.79 12.17
CA ARG A 217 14.87 -41.55 13.15
C ARG A 217 13.96 -40.68 14.02
N LYS A 218 14.16 -39.36 14.06
CA LYS A 218 13.31 -38.45 14.85
C LYS A 218 11.85 -38.44 14.38
N TYR A 219 11.58 -38.81 13.13
CA TYR A 219 10.24 -38.85 12.55
C TYR A 219 9.49 -40.18 12.80
N LEU A 220 10.17 -41.21 13.35
CA LEU A 220 9.65 -42.56 13.52
C LEU A 220 9.31 -42.93 14.98
N ASN A 221 9.58 -42.04 15.94
CA ASN A 221 9.43 -42.35 17.36
C ASN A 221 8.05 -41.92 17.88
N ILE A 222 7.01 -42.61 17.42
CA ILE A 222 5.62 -42.36 17.79
C ILE A 222 5.25 -43.27 18.96
N ARG A 223 5.05 -42.71 20.16
CA ARG A 223 4.63 -43.46 21.36
C ARG A 223 3.21 -43.15 21.81
N THR A 224 2.58 -42.11 21.26
CA THR A 224 1.23 -41.66 21.62
C THR A 224 0.47 -41.19 20.37
N PRO A 225 -0.87 -41.21 20.39
CA PRO A 225 -1.70 -40.68 19.30
C PRO A 225 -1.39 -39.20 18.95
N TYR A 226 -1.11 -38.36 19.95
CA TYR A 226 -0.68 -36.97 19.74
C TYR A 226 0.71 -36.86 19.07
N GLY A 227 1.55 -37.89 19.23
CA GLY A 227 2.83 -38.00 18.53
C GLY A 227 2.70 -38.23 17.03
N ILE A 228 1.55 -38.72 16.53
CA ILE A 228 1.30 -38.94 15.11
C ILE A 228 1.20 -37.60 14.38
N ASP A 229 0.42 -36.66 14.89
CA ASP A 229 0.26 -35.34 14.26
C ASP A 229 1.56 -34.55 14.29
N GLN A 230 2.30 -34.65 15.39
CA GLN A 230 3.61 -34.02 15.51
C GLN A 230 4.62 -34.62 14.53
N ALA A 231 4.70 -35.96 14.42
CA ALA A 231 5.57 -36.64 13.46
C ALA A 231 5.18 -36.30 12.01
N THR A 232 3.88 -36.24 11.73
CA THR A 232 3.34 -35.89 10.40
C THR A 232 3.71 -34.46 10.01
N ASN A 233 3.52 -33.49 10.90
CA ASN A 233 3.89 -32.09 10.67
C ASN A 233 5.40 -31.91 10.49
N GLN A 234 6.19 -32.63 11.28
CA GLN A 234 7.65 -32.63 11.18
C GLN A 234 8.14 -33.25 9.86
N LEU A 235 7.53 -34.35 9.41
CA LEU A 235 7.81 -34.97 8.12
C LEU A 235 7.45 -34.03 6.96
N LEU A 236 6.25 -33.44 6.98
CA LEU A 236 5.81 -32.47 5.98
C LEU A 236 6.75 -31.26 5.90
N THR A 237 7.22 -30.77 7.05
CA THR A 237 8.21 -29.70 7.10
C THR A 237 9.54 -30.13 6.47
N GLY A 238 10.01 -31.36 6.76
CA GLY A 238 11.20 -31.92 6.14
C GLY A 238 11.08 -32.04 4.62
N LEU A 239 9.95 -32.53 4.12
CA LEU A 239 9.66 -32.66 2.69
C LEU A 239 9.58 -31.29 1.99
N ASN A 240 8.97 -30.29 2.62
CA ASN A 240 8.92 -28.93 2.08
C ASN A 240 10.30 -28.27 2.03
N ASN A 241 11.14 -28.48 3.05
CA ASN A 241 12.51 -27.99 3.04
C ASN A 241 13.35 -28.66 1.94
N ALA A 242 13.20 -29.98 1.75
CA ALA A 242 13.83 -30.70 0.65
C ALA A 242 13.40 -30.10 -0.70
N LEU A 243 12.11 -29.83 -0.86
CA LEU A 243 11.56 -29.21 -2.07
C LEU A 243 12.16 -27.83 -2.36
N ASP A 244 12.25 -26.95 -1.36
CA ASP A 244 12.79 -25.60 -1.50
C ASP A 244 14.25 -25.58 -1.96
N THR A 245 15.04 -26.58 -1.55
CA THR A 245 16.44 -26.73 -2.00
C THR A 245 16.57 -27.28 -3.41
N CYS A 246 15.51 -27.91 -3.95
CA CYS A 246 15.51 -28.56 -5.26
C CYS A 246 14.91 -27.71 -6.38
N TYR A 247 14.26 -26.59 -6.05
CA TYR A 247 13.92 -25.59 -7.05
C TYR A 247 15.19 -24.91 -7.57
N PRO A 248 15.30 -24.66 -8.89
CA PRO A 248 16.36 -23.82 -9.41
C PRO A 248 16.26 -22.48 -8.69
N ARG A 249 17.36 -22.07 -8.03
CA ARG A 249 17.44 -20.75 -7.37
C ARG A 249 16.92 -19.74 -8.37
N ARG A 250 15.77 -19.12 -8.05
CA ARG A 250 15.28 -18.00 -8.84
C ARG A 250 16.45 -17.03 -8.87
N LYS A 251 17.09 -16.85 -10.04
CA LYS A 251 17.99 -15.72 -10.24
C LYS A 251 17.15 -14.54 -9.81
N SER A 252 17.53 -13.91 -8.70
CA SER A 252 16.91 -12.67 -8.25
C SER A 252 16.82 -11.84 -9.52
N LYS A 253 15.59 -11.59 -9.99
CA LYS A 253 15.40 -10.68 -11.10
C LYS A 253 15.97 -9.40 -10.56
N PHE A 254 17.22 -9.13 -10.91
CA PHE A 254 17.94 -7.94 -10.48
C PHE A 254 16.99 -6.84 -10.90
N ASN A 255 16.31 -6.23 -9.92
CA ASN A 255 15.33 -5.20 -10.18
C ASN A 255 16.08 -4.21 -11.06
N ARG A 256 15.76 -4.16 -12.36
CA ARG A 256 16.38 -3.23 -13.29
C ARG A 256 16.17 -1.89 -12.64
N ARG A 257 17.22 -1.33 -12.04
CA ARG A 257 17.13 -0.10 -11.26
C ARG A 257 16.42 0.87 -12.17
N LYS A 258 15.23 1.33 -11.77
CA LYS A 258 14.43 2.25 -12.59
C LYS A 258 15.38 3.34 -13.05
N LYS A 259 15.54 3.52 -14.36
CA LYS A 259 16.46 4.51 -14.92
C LYS A 259 16.04 5.88 -14.38
N ILE A 260 16.80 6.40 -13.42
CA ILE A 260 16.54 7.71 -12.83
C ILE A 260 16.80 8.74 -13.92
N SER A 261 15.87 9.68 -14.09
CA SER A 261 16.02 10.79 -15.03
C SER A 261 17.25 11.62 -14.64
N TRP A 262 18.23 11.74 -15.52
CA TRP A 262 19.46 12.46 -15.20
C TRP A 262 19.33 13.94 -15.61
N SER A 263 18.85 14.80 -14.70
CA SER A 263 18.82 16.26 -14.96
C SER A 263 20.13 16.94 -14.54
N PRO A 264 20.46 18.12 -15.10
CA PRO A 264 21.63 18.90 -14.69
C PRO A 264 21.67 19.22 -13.19
N LYS A 265 20.51 19.50 -12.58
CA LYS A 265 20.39 19.72 -11.13
C LYS A 265 20.79 18.48 -10.33
N LEU A 266 20.34 17.30 -10.75
CA LEU A 266 20.72 16.04 -10.10
C LEU A 266 22.20 15.73 -10.29
N ALA A 267 22.74 15.95 -11.50
CA ALA A 267 24.16 15.74 -11.79
C ALA A 267 25.05 16.62 -10.89
N ASN A 268 24.70 17.90 -10.72
CA ASN A 268 25.40 18.82 -9.82
C ASN A 268 25.32 18.33 -8.36
N ALA A 269 24.14 17.99 -7.87
CA ALA A 269 23.98 17.48 -6.50
C ALA A 269 24.76 16.18 -6.25
N VAL A 270 24.79 15.26 -7.22
CA VAL A 270 25.58 14.03 -7.15
C VAL A 270 27.08 14.34 -7.14
N SER A 271 27.53 15.31 -7.94
CA SER A 271 28.92 15.79 -7.92
C SER A 271 29.31 16.35 -6.55
N LYS A 272 28.47 17.21 -5.97
CA LYS A 272 28.64 17.72 -4.60
C LYS A 272 28.68 16.60 -3.56
N SER A 273 27.78 15.62 -3.66
CA SER A 273 27.75 14.46 -2.76
C SER A 273 29.01 13.59 -2.87
N LYS A 274 29.54 13.38 -4.08
CA LYS A 274 30.82 12.69 -4.29
C LYS A 274 31.99 13.45 -3.67
N LYS A 275 32.05 14.77 -3.85
CA LYS A 275 33.07 15.64 -3.22
C LYS A 275 32.99 15.58 -1.69
N ALA A 276 31.79 15.68 -1.12
CA ALA A 276 31.59 15.58 0.32
C ALA A 276 32.00 14.21 0.88
N PHE A 277 31.70 13.12 0.16
CA PHE A 277 32.16 11.78 0.52
C PHE A 277 33.68 11.65 0.47
N PHE A 278 34.32 12.19 -0.57
CA PHE A 278 35.78 12.21 -0.69
C PHE A 278 36.43 12.95 0.47
N LEU A 279 35.93 14.14 0.83
CA LEU A 279 36.43 14.91 1.98
C LEU A 279 36.26 14.15 3.30
N TRP A 280 35.10 13.52 3.53
CA TRP A 280 34.87 12.68 4.70
C TRP A 280 35.82 11.47 4.76
N LYS A 281 36.11 10.86 3.60
CA LYS A 281 37.10 9.77 3.51
C LYS A 281 38.51 10.26 3.80
N LYS A 282 38.91 11.41 3.24
CA LYS A 282 40.22 12.04 3.47
C LYS A 282 40.42 12.41 4.95
N ALA A 283 39.35 12.80 5.64
CA ALA A 283 39.35 13.10 7.07
C ALA A 283 39.39 11.85 7.98
N GLY A 284 39.66 10.66 7.45
CA GLY A 284 39.75 9.42 8.24
C GLY A 284 38.41 8.75 8.53
N SER A 285 37.35 9.08 7.78
CA SER A 285 36.00 8.52 8.01
C SER A 285 35.49 8.75 9.44
N PRO A 286 35.48 9.99 9.96
CA PRO A 286 35.16 10.26 11.35
C PRO A 286 33.79 9.67 11.74
N PRO A 287 33.71 8.92 12.84
CA PRO A 287 32.47 8.28 13.30
C PRO A 287 31.55 9.26 14.03
N SER A 288 32.10 10.37 14.55
CA SER A 288 31.35 11.39 15.27
C SER A 288 30.38 12.14 14.35
N LYS A 289 29.18 12.44 14.89
CA LYS A 289 28.07 13.09 14.15
C LYS A 289 28.14 14.60 14.18
N ASP A 290 28.84 15.16 15.16
CA ASP A 290 29.09 16.60 15.24
C ASP A 290 30.29 17.01 14.38
N ASN A 291 30.98 16.03 13.79
CA ASN A 291 32.06 16.29 12.86
C ASN A 291 31.50 16.92 11.57
N ILE A 292 32.06 18.08 11.21
CA ILE A 292 31.67 18.89 10.06
C ILE A 292 31.65 18.06 8.76
N TYR A 293 32.62 17.16 8.56
CA TYR A 293 32.67 16.30 7.36
C TYR A 293 31.55 15.26 7.33
N THR A 294 31.15 14.74 8.49
CA THR A 294 30.02 13.81 8.61
C THR A 294 28.70 14.51 8.29
N ILE A 295 28.49 15.71 8.84
CA ILE A 295 27.31 16.55 8.58
C ILE A 295 27.22 16.89 7.09
N HIS A 296 28.28 17.46 6.53
CA HIS A 296 28.33 17.87 5.13
C HIS A 296 28.08 16.70 4.15
N ARG A 297 28.58 15.49 4.48
CA ARG A 297 28.30 14.27 3.72
C ARG A 297 26.82 13.88 3.77
N LEU A 298 26.20 13.92 4.95
CA LEU A 298 24.79 13.57 5.13
C LEU A 298 23.88 14.57 4.40
N ASP A 299 24.13 15.87 4.54
CA ASP A 299 23.34 16.91 3.89
C ASP A 299 23.44 16.85 2.36
N SER A 300 24.65 16.65 1.82
CA SER A 300 24.82 16.47 0.38
C SER A 300 24.06 15.25 -0.15
N LYS A 301 23.98 14.17 0.65
CA LYS A 301 23.22 12.96 0.29
C LYS A 301 21.71 13.17 0.38
N ARG A 302 21.22 13.94 1.36
CA ARG A 302 19.82 14.37 1.47
C ARG A 302 19.41 15.19 0.26
N LEU A 303 20.23 16.16 -0.14
CA LEU A 303 19.98 17.00 -1.31
C LEU A 303 19.78 16.17 -2.59
N VAL A 304 20.65 15.18 -2.82
CA VAL A 304 20.51 14.26 -3.98
C VAL A 304 19.15 13.57 -3.97
N ARG A 305 18.73 13.03 -2.83
CA ARG A 305 17.43 12.33 -2.73
C ARG A 305 16.25 13.28 -2.86
N SER A 306 16.33 14.48 -2.28
CA SER A 306 15.29 15.51 -2.40
C SER A 306 15.05 15.87 -3.87
N ILE A 307 16.12 16.09 -4.65
CA ILE A 307 16.03 16.34 -6.10
C ILE A 307 15.47 15.13 -6.85
N GLN A 308 15.87 13.91 -6.51
CA GLN A 308 15.31 12.69 -7.12
C GLN A 308 13.81 12.54 -6.87
N ARG A 309 13.36 12.84 -5.63
CA ARG A 309 11.94 12.83 -5.28
C ARG A 309 11.18 13.89 -6.05
N GLN A 310 11.73 15.10 -6.16
CA GLN A 310 11.13 16.18 -6.93
C GLN A 310 10.98 15.80 -8.40
N GLN A 311 12.04 15.33 -9.07
CA GLN A 311 11.95 14.87 -10.46
C GLN A 311 10.93 13.73 -10.65
N SER A 312 10.83 12.82 -9.67
CA SER A 312 9.85 11.73 -9.72
C SER A 312 8.42 12.22 -9.55
N ALA A 313 8.21 13.29 -8.78
CA ALA A 313 6.91 13.95 -8.67
C ALA A 313 6.57 14.72 -9.96
N ASP A 314 7.53 15.50 -10.49
CA ASP A 314 7.35 16.26 -11.72
C ASP A 314 7.00 15.34 -12.91
N LYS A 315 7.67 14.18 -13.02
CA LYS A 315 7.32 13.15 -14.02
C LYS A 315 5.91 12.59 -13.87
N ARG A 316 5.43 12.41 -12.64
CA ARG A 316 4.05 11.93 -12.41
C ARG A 316 3.03 12.99 -12.81
N ASN A 317 3.32 14.26 -12.54
CA ASN A 317 2.46 15.36 -12.94
C ASN A 317 2.42 15.48 -14.48
N GLN A 318 3.57 15.42 -15.15
CA GLN A 318 3.64 15.40 -16.62
C GLN A 318 2.83 14.24 -17.20
N LEU A 319 2.94 13.04 -16.62
CA LEU A 319 2.13 11.89 -17.04
C LEU A 319 0.63 12.15 -16.85
N HIS A 320 0.20 12.79 -15.75
CA HIS A 320 -1.20 13.14 -15.55
C HIS A 320 -1.68 14.18 -16.56
N GLU A 321 -0.88 15.22 -16.83
CA GLU A 321 -1.20 16.22 -17.86
C GLU A 321 -1.29 15.57 -19.24
N GLU A 322 -0.39 14.65 -19.58
CA GLU A 322 -0.44 13.88 -20.84
C GLU A 322 -1.71 13.02 -20.92
N ILE A 323 -2.13 12.38 -19.81
CA ILE A 323 -3.38 11.61 -19.76
C ILE A 323 -4.58 12.52 -20.02
N MET A 324 -4.65 13.68 -19.33
CA MET A 324 -5.75 14.63 -19.49
C MET A 324 -5.79 15.25 -20.89
N ASN A 325 -4.63 15.52 -21.49
CA ASN A 325 -4.58 16.03 -22.86
C ASN A 325 -4.94 14.95 -23.90
N ALA A 326 -4.64 13.69 -23.61
CA ALA A 326 -4.97 12.57 -24.50
C ALA A 326 -6.44 12.16 -24.44
N SER A 327 -7.16 12.40 -23.33
CA SER A 327 -8.57 11.99 -23.19
C SER A 327 -9.46 12.58 -24.27
N ASP A 328 -9.16 13.80 -24.71
CA ASP A 328 -10.03 14.56 -25.61
C ASP A 328 -9.65 14.35 -27.09
N ARG A 329 -8.45 13.82 -27.38
CA ARG A 329 -7.86 13.84 -28.73
C ARG A 329 -7.29 12.53 -29.22
N ASP A 330 -6.85 11.64 -28.31
CA ASP A 330 -6.17 10.39 -28.68
C ASP A 330 -6.49 9.27 -27.67
N ASN A 331 -7.57 8.55 -27.97
CA ASN A 331 -8.03 7.41 -27.18
C ASN A 331 -6.95 6.31 -27.04
N GLU A 332 -6.12 6.07 -28.05
CA GLU A 332 -5.11 5.01 -27.98
C GLU A 332 -3.97 5.41 -27.03
N LEU A 333 -3.48 6.64 -27.13
CA LEU A 333 -2.52 7.21 -26.20
C LEU A 333 -3.08 7.24 -24.78
N PHE A 334 -4.32 7.69 -24.59
CA PHE A 334 -4.99 7.73 -23.29
C PHE A 334 -4.98 6.35 -22.62
N PHE A 335 -5.50 5.31 -23.28
CA PHE A 335 -5.54 3.97 -22.71
C PHE A 335 -4.13 3.38 -22.48
N ARG A 336 -3.14 3.75 -23.31
CA ARG A 336 -1.74 3.34 -23.11
C ARG A 336 -1.12 4.00 -21.87
N LEU A 337 -1.35 5.28 -21.64
CA LEU A 337 -0.85 6.00 -20.47
C LEU A 337 -1.53 5.50 -19.17
N ILE A 338 -2.84 5.26 -19.20
CA ILE A 338 -3.59 4.63 -18.09
C ILE A 338 -3.04 3.23 -17.76
N LYS A 339 -2.74 2.40 -18.77
CA LYS A 339 -2.12 1.08 -18.54
C LYS A 339 -0.74 1.19 -17.88
N THR A 340 0.04 2.19 -18.27
CA THR A 340 1.34 2.47 -17.65
C THR A 340 1.19 2.81 -16.17
N GLN A 341 0.17 3.60 -15.82
CA GLN A 341 -0.20 3.93 -14.44
C GLN A 341 -0.66 2.70 -13.63
N ARG A 342 -1.46 1.82 -14.24
CA ARG A 342 -2.02 0.62 -13.58
C ARG A 342 -1.04 -0.54 -13.40
N SER A 343 0.12 -0.51 -14.07
CA SER A 343 1.10 -1.61 -14.05
C SER A 343 1.75 -1.92 -12.69
N SER A 344 1.36 -1.24 -11.60
CA SER A 344 1.88 -1.45 -10.24
C SER A 344 0.88 -1.87 -9.16
N SER A 345 -0.42 -2.08 -9.45
CA SER A 345 -1.36 -2.55 -8.43
C SER A 345 -1.56 -4.07 -8.54
N SER A 346 -0.78 -4.84 -7.77
CA SER A 346 -1.10 -6.22 -7.41
C SER A 346 -2.24 -6.33 -6.38
N GLN A 347 -2.92 -5.23 -6.09
CA GLN A 347 -4.12 -5.21 -5.27
C GLN A 347 -5.31 -5.42 -6.19
N PHE A 348 -5.78 -6.67 -6.22
CA PHE A 348 -7.15 -6.91 -6.63
C PHE A 348 -8.03 -6.29 -5.55
N THR A 349 -8.75 -5.22 -5.89
CA THR A 349 -9.85 -4.74 -5.05
C THR A 349 -10.94 -5.81 -5.12
N HIS A 350 -11.07 -6.60 -4.06
CA HIS A 350 -12.10 -7.62 -3.92
C HIS A 350 -13.45 -7.03 -3.49
N THR A 351 -13.50 -5.72 -3.30
CA THR A 351 -14.65 -5.00 -2.78
C THR A 351 -14.94 -3.78 -3.64
N LEU A 352 -16.20 -3.63 -4.04
CA LEU A 352 -16.72 -2.48 -4.74
C LEU A 352 -17.51 -1.62 -3.75
N GLN A 353 -17.16 -0.34 -3.63
CA GLN A 353 -17.86 0.61 -2.77
C GLN A 353 -18.47 1.72 -3.64
N THR A 354 -19.76 1.99 -3.43
CA THR A 354 -20.47 3.21 -3.85
C THR A 354 -20.72 4.08 -2.60
N PRO A 355 -21.17 5.34 -2.73
CA PRO A 355 -21.45 6.19 -1.56
C PRO A 355 -22.39 5.55 -0.52
N ASP A 356 -23.30 4.68 -0.97
CA ASP A 356 -24.38 4.13 -0.15
C ASP A 356 -24.23 2.63 0.15
N LYS A 357 -23.35 1.91 -0.55
CA LYS A 357 -23.30 0.44 -0.49
C LYS A 357 -21.90 -0.12 -0.72
N GLU A 358 -21.63 -1.27 -0.13
CA GLU A 358 -20.40 -2.05 -0.30
C GLU A 358 -20.72 -3.49 -0.72
N ALA A 359 -20.01 -4.02 -1.70
CA ALA A 359 -20.17 -5.37 -2.22
C ALA A 359 -18.84 -6.11 -2.29
N SER A 360 -18.79 -7.32 -1.72
CA SER A 360 -17.57 -8.15 -1.60
C SER A 360 -17.63 -9.46 -2.38
N THR A 361 -18.84 -9.89 -2.79
CA THR A 361 -19.04 -11.12 -3.55
C THR A 361 -19.22 -10.80 -5.04
N PRO A 362 -18.87 -11.72 -5.97
CA PRO A 362 -19.01 -11.46 -7.40
C PRO A 362 -20.43 -11.08 -7.84
N ASP A 363 -21.45 -11.70 -7.24
CA ASP A 363 -22.85 -11.46 -7.58
C ASP A 363 -23.33 -10.11 -7.05
N ASP A 364 -22.98 -9.79 -5.81
CA ASP A 364 -23.30 -8.48 -5.21
C ASP A 364 -22.56 -7.36 -5.95
N ILE A 365 -21.30 -7.59 -6.37
CA ILE A 365 -20.53 -6.64 -7.16
C ILE A 365 -21.23 -6.40 -8.50
N ASN A 366 -21.70 -7.45 -9.16
CA ASN A 366 -22.41 -7.32 -10.43
C ASN A 366 -23.72 -6.55 -10.28
N GLU A 367 -24.51 -6.81 -9.24
CA GLU A 367 -25.74 -6.05 -8.98
C GLU A 367 -25.44 -4.60 -8.59
N LEU A 368 -24.41 -4.34 -7.78
CA LEU A 368 -24.00 -2.99 -7.44
C LEU A 368 -23.52 -2.21 -8.67
N PHE A 369 -22.80 -2.88 -9.58
CA PHE A 369 -22.38 -2.31 -10.85
C PHE A 369 -23.60 -1.98 -11.72
N LYS A 370 -24.52 -2.93 -11.85
CA LYS A 370 -25.76 -2.78 -12.61
C LYS A 370 -26.59 -1.62 -12.08
N GLU A 371 -26.76 -1.51 -10.76
CA GLU A 371 -27.50 -0.41 -10.12
C GLU A 371 -26.79 0.95 -10.33
N HIS A 372 -25.47 1.01 -10.10
CA HIS A 372 -24.68 2.23 -10.28
C HIS A 372 -24.79 2.77 -11.71
N PHE A 373 -24.58 1.91 -12.72
CA PHE A 373 -24.65 2.33 -14.13
C PHE A 373 -26.08 2.50 -14.64
N ALA A 374 -27.06 1.75 -14.10
CA ALA A 374 -28.47 2.01 -14.39
C ALA A 374 -28.89 3.39 -13.89
N ASN A 375 -28.38 3.83 -12.73
CA ASN A 375 -28.67 5.17 -12.23
C ASN A 375 -27.98 6.25 -13.06
N LEU A 376 -26.75 6.03 -13.55
CA LEU A 376 -26.11 6.92 -14.53
C LEU A 376 -26.89 7.02 -15.86
N ALA A 377 -27.60 5.95 -16.24
CA ALA A 377 -28.45 5.91 -17.42
C ALA A 377 -29.87 6.47 -17.17
N LYS A 378 -30.28 6.68 -15.91
CA LYS A 378 -31.61 7.22 -15.57
C LYS A 378 -31.61 8.74 -15.69
N THR A 379 -32.54 9.20 -16.51
CA THR A 379 -32.78 10.55 -17.05
C THR A 379 -32.94 11.72 -16.08
N LYS A 380 -33.05 11.51 -14.76
CA LYS A 380 -33.51 12.58 -13.86
C LYS A 380 -32.44 13.60 -13.46
N GLU A 381 -31.16 13.28 -13.59
CA GLU A 381 -30.09 14.13 -13.04
C GLU A 381 -28.98 14.51 -14.02
N ASN A 382 -29.02 14.02 -15.27
CA ASN A 382 -27.98 14.35 -16.26
C ASN A 382 -28.42 15.52 -17.17
N PRO A 383 -27.83 16.73 -17.03
CA PRO A 383 -28.16 17.89 -17.86
C PRO A 383 -27.76 17.73 -19.34
N PHE A 384 -26.99 16.71 -19.68
CA PHE A 384 -26.59 16.37 -21.05
C PHE A 384 -27.37 15.18 -21.63
N PHE A 385 -28.45 14.75 -20.97
CA PHE A 385 -29.27 13.66 -21.49
C PHE A 385 -30.02 14.12 -22.76
N ASP A 386 -29.73 13.46 -23.88
CA ASP A 386 -30.35 13.72 -25.17
C ASP A 386 -31.79 13.16 -25.19
N LYS A 387 -32.72 13.99 -24.73
CA LYS A 387 -34.16 13.67 -24.71
C LYS A 387 -34.71 13.43 -26.11
N GLU A 388 -34.12 14.03 -27.13
CA GLU A 388 -34.58 13.89 -28.51
C GLU A 388 -34.25 12.48 -29.02
N HIS A 389 -33.04 11.99 -28.73
CA HIS A 389 -32.67 10.61 -29.02
C HIS A 389 -33.50 9.56 -28.26
N ASP A 390 -33.80 9.77 -26.97
CA ASP A 390 -34.66 8.87 -26.18
C ASP A 390 -36.09 8.78 -26.77
N ASN A 391 -36.62 9.91 -27.24
CA ASN A 391 -37.93 9.94 -27.90
C ASN A 391 -37.89 9.24 -29.26
N LEU A 392 -36.82 9.39 -30.05
CA LEU A 392 -36.65 8.68 -31.31
C LEU A 392 -36.58 7.16 -31.09
N VAL A 393 -35.81 6.70 -30.11
CA VAL A 393 -35.70 5.26 -29.80
C VAL A 393 -37.05 4.67 -29.36
N LYS A 394 -37.85 5.42 -28.58
CA LYS A 394 -39.21 4.99 -28.22
C LYS A 394 -40.13 4.93 -29.43
N LEU A 395 -40.08 5.93 -30.30
CA LEU A 395 -40.88 5.96 -31.53
C LEU A 395 -40.52 4.78 -32.45
N ASP A 396 -39.23 4.49 -32.60
CA ASP A 396 -38.75 3.35 -33.38
C ASP A 396 -39.22 2.02 -32.76
N ALA A 397 -39.12 1.87 -31.44
CA ALA A 397 -39.60 0.68 -30.74
C ALA A 397 -41.12 0.49 -30.90
N GLU A 398 -41.91 1.54 -30.75
CA GLU A 398 -43.36 1.50 -30.97
C GLU A 398 -43.71 1.19 -32.43
N THR A 399 -42.94 1.73 -33.37
CA THR A 399 -43.13 1.47 -34.81
C THR A 399 -42.82 0.01 -35.13
N ILE A 400 -41.74 -0.55 -34.58
CA ILE A 400 -41.39 -1.97 -34.73
C ILE A 400 -42.49 -2.85 -34.14
N VAL A 401 -42.99 -2.55 -32.94
CA VAL A 401 -44.08 -3.32 -32.32
C VAL A 401 -45.34 -3.29 -33.19
N LYS A 402 -45.75 -2.11 -33.68
CA LYS A 402 -46.92 -1.99 -34.57
C LYS A 402 -46.76 -2.73 -35.90
N LEU A 403 -45.55 -2.71 -36.48
CA LEU A 403 -45.26 -3.48 -37.70
C LEU A 403 -45.34 -4.98 -37.43
N CYS A 404 -44.81 -5.44 -36.30
CA CYS A 404 -44.89 -6.84 -35.91
C CYS A 404 -46.31 -7.31 -35.58
N GLU A 405 -47.15 -6.46 -34.97
CA GLU A 405 -48.57 -6.75 -34.73
C GLU A 405 -49.38 -6.85 -36.04
N ASN A 406 -49.08 -6.01 -37.04
CA ASN A 406 -49.76 -6.05 -38.34
C ASN A 406 -49.39 -7.27 -39.19
N ASP A 407 -48.17 -7.81 -39.02
CA ASP A 407 -47.67 -8.96 -39.78
C ASP A 407 -47.83 -10.30 -39.02
N ASP A 408 -48.52 -10.32 -37.87
CA ASP A 408 -48.70 -11.47 -36.98
C ASP A 408 -47.37 -12.11 -36.52
N ILE A 409 -46.31 -11.29 -36.44
CA ILE A 409 -44.96 -11.69 -36.03
C ILE A 409 -44.85 -11.47 -34.52
N THR A 410 -44.89 -12.56 -33.75
CA THR A 410 -44.69 -12.48 -32.29
C THR A 410 -43.22 -12.22 -31.98
N VAL A 411 -42.85 -10.98 -31.65
CA VAL A 411 -41.50 -10.65 -31.17
C VAL A 411 -41.34 -11.19 -29.75
N GLN A 412 -40.71 -12.34 -29.62
CA GLN A 412 -40.39 -12.90 -28.31
C GLN A 412 -39.35 -12.00 -27.62
N PRO A 413 -39.49 -11.72 -26.31
CA PRO A 413 -38.51 -10.95 -25.57
C PRO A 413 -37.16 -11.67 -25.60
N VAL A 414 -36.11 -10.91 -25.91
CA VAL A 414 -34.75 -11.46 -26.02
C VAL A 414 -34.34 -12.07 -24.68
N THR A 415 -33.98 -13.35 -24.71
CA THR A 415 -33.59 -14.07 -23.50
C THR A 415 -32.17 -13.72 -23.06
N SER A 416 -31.88 -13.80 -21.76
CA SER A 416 -30.52 -13.59 -21.22
C SER A 416 -29.45 -14.50 -21.86
N SER A 417 -29.89 -15.68 -22.33
CA SER A 417 -29.08 -16.64 -23.09
C SER A 417 -28.68 -16.07 -24.46
N GLU A 418 -29.61 -15.47 -25.20
CA GLU A 418 -29.36 -14.89 -26.50
C GLU A 418 -28.46 -13.67 -26.40
N ILE A 419 -28.69 -12.79 -25.41
CA ILE A 419 -27.80 -11.65 -25.14
C ILE A 419 -26.37 -12.14 -24.84
N SER A 420 -26.23 -13.18 -24.00
CA SER A 420 -24.92 -13.76 -23.68
C SER A 420 -24.21 -14.35 -24.91
N LYS A 421 -24.97 -14.97 -25.81
CA LYS A 421 -24.46 -15.51 -27.08
C LYS A 421 -24.03 -14.39 -28.02
N LEU A 422 -24.82 -13.33 -28.13
CA LEU A 422 -24.53 -12.16 -28.97
C LEU A 422 -23.29 -11.40 -28.47
N ILE A 423 -23.17 -11.20 -27.15
CA ILE A 423 -21.96 -10.63 -26.53
C ILE A 423 -20.74 -11.50 -26.82
N SER A 424 -20.88 -12.83 -26.78
CA SER A 424 -19.79 -13.76 -27.09
C SER A 424 -19.37 -13.68 -28.56
N GLN A 425 -20.34 -13.54 -29.47
CA GLN A 425 -20.09 -13.34 -30.90
C GLN A 425 -19.41 -12.00 -31.18
N LEU A 426 -19.90 -10.90 -30.59
CA LEU A 426 -19.27 -9.57 -30.68
C LEU A 426 -17.84 -9.58 -30.14
N LYS A 427 -17.60 -10.25 -29.00
CA LYS A 427 -16.24 -10.43 -28.46
C LYS A 427 -15.34 -11.17 -29.46
N ALA A 428 -15.85 -12.22 -30.11
CA ALA A 428 -15.11 -12.99 -31.12
C ALA A 428 -14.83 -12.15 -32.38
N GLU A 429 -15.78 -11.33 -32.83
CA GLU A 429 -15.59 -10.43 -33.97
C GLU A 429 -14.61 -9.29 -33.68
N ILE A 430 -14.72 -8.65 -32.51
CA ILE A 430 -13.72 -7.67 -32.05
C ILE A 430 -12.33 -8.30 -32.02
N TRP A 431 -12.24 -9.58 -31.62
CA TRP A 431 -10.99 -10.33 -31.64
C TRP A 431 -10.49 -10.61 -33.07
N ARG A 432 -11.38 -10.96 -34.01
CA ARG A 432 -11.05 -11.13 -35.44
C ARG A 432 -10.61 -9.83 -36.09
N CYS A 433 -11.32 -8.71 -35.87
CA CYS A 433 -10.93 -7.39 -36.35
C CYS A 433 -9.55 -6.99 -35.81
N ARG A 434 -9.26 -7.22 -34.51
CA ARG A 434 -7.93 -6.99 -33.94
C ARG A 434 -6.85 -7.85 -34.57
N ARG A 435 -7.14 -9.11 -34.91
CA ARG A 435 -6.19 -10.02 -35.57
C ARG A 435 -5.92 -9.62 -37.03
N SER A 436 -6.93 -9.10 -37.73
CA SER A 436 -6.79 -8.58 -39.09
C SER A 436 -5.92 -7.31 -39.12
N ASN A 437 -6.14 -6.36 -38.20
CA ASN A 437 -5.34 -5.14 -38.05
C ASN A 437 -3.89 -5.43 -37.59
N PHE A 438 -3.66 -6.49 -36.81
CA PHE A 438 -2.31 -6.95 -36.46
C PHE A 438 -1.56 -7.56 -37.65
N ARG A 439 -2.24 -8.16 -38.63
CA ARG A 439 -1.62 -8.69 -39.85
C ARG A 439 -1.26 -7.59 -40.85
N THR A 440 -2.11 -6.58 -41.05
CA THR A 440 -1.82 -5.45 -41.95
C THR A 440 -0.66 -4.57 -41.44
N SER A 441 -0.51 -4.44 -40.12
CA SER A 441 0.61 -3.69 -39.52
C SER A 441 1.93 -4.47 -39.50
N TYR A 442 1.92 -5.80 -39.60
CA TYR A 442 3.13 -6.61 -39.76
C TYR A 442 3.63 -6.67 -41.22
N ILE A 443 2.72 -6.65 -42.20
CA ILE A 443 3.11 -6.69 -43.62
C ILE A 443 3.72 -5.35 -44.07
N ARG A 444 3.26 -4.20 -43.57
CA ARG A 444 3.86 -2.88 -43.89
C ARG A 444 5.27 -2.64 -43.32
N ARG A 445 5.79 -3.50 -42.43
CA ARG A 445 7.17 -3.37 -41.91
C ARG A 445 8.21 -4.23 -42.63
N TYR A 446 7.81 -5.02 -43.62
CA TYR A 446 8.71 -5.90 -44.38
C TYR A 446 8.76 -5.63 -45.90
N SER A 447 8.11 -4.56 -46.37
CA SER A 447 8.07 -4.21 -47.80
C SER A 447 8.61 -2.80 -48.10
N SER A 448 9.59 -2.35 -47.32
CA SER A 448 10.41 -1.17 -47.63
C SER A 448 11.87 -1.53 -47.38
N ASN A 449 12.45 -2.22 -48.36
CA ASN A 449 13.85 -2.15 -48.74
C ASN A 449 13.89 -1.54 -50.14
#